data_AF-A0A831LQ09-F1
#
_entry.id   AF-A0A831LQ09-F1
#
_cell.length_a   1.000
_cell.length_b   1.000
_cell.length_c   1.000
_cell.angle_alpha   90.00
_cell.angle_beta   90.00
_cell.angle_gamma   90.00
#
_symmetry.space_group_name_H-M   'P 1'
#
loop_
_entity.id
_entity.type
_entity.pdbx_description
1 polymer ?
#
loop_
_entity_poly.entity_id
_entity_poly.type
_entity_poly.pdbx_seq_one_letter_code
_entity_poly.pdbx_strand_id
1 'polypeptide(L)'
;MKTQLFAPEIDNIIDNINRESAPVNLDIYQILKRVYFVFSCVKIIGDDELRETWLEVERGPIEAFGNFEEFKESGEVESMEDFEQLWKDYYPEATKWYKFQTAKYEEVLYFYFGGKLLWSVKEAELEEEDAKTGWNLESYERFAVWLLEKITDETKKLKKDADAYNSYIQQNLSWTKRLGKIRRKDFWEIMGTETIRPDLKLGNELIEKLKEAVAQMKENQLPLLPEMTANLYFRVCEIGYNANGYFKNSVEKLSPREKYLSFADGRDAGLRDIDGDSPAAFYEWYQGGSRLGAHPWEICRGGNSTHISLYVLNKNGKWIFDLAGSSIVRVEETVRMAVAFYENEIPFELRDADEIVRMVTGEDFIGIVPNTVFPRYCHSLFPEKDQIIDFMNLGSDKEIVPAVVEKAQWYPLERIEIGS
;
A
#
# COMPACT_ATOMS: atom_id res chain seq x y z
N MET A 1 5.90 6.24 41.45
CA MET A 1 6.66 6.98 40.41
C MET A 1 5.99 6.68 39.09
N LYS A 2 5.83 7.65 38.18
CA LYS A 2 5.38 7.33 36.83
C LYS A 2 6.41 6.42 36.18
N THR A 3 5.97 5.31 35.59
CA THR A 3 6.86 4.49 34.77
C THR A 3 7.12 5.31 33.51
N GLN A 4 8.37 5.68 33.24
CA GLN A 4 8.74 6.34 31.99
C GLN A 4 9.28 5.28 31.02
N LEU A 5 8.81 5.32 29.77
CA LEU A 5 9.35 4.57 28.64
C LEU A 5 9.57 5.53 27.48
N PHE A 6 10.65 5.29 26.75
CA PHE A 6 11.03 6.06 25.58
C PHE A 6 10.76 5.30 24.29
N ALA A 7 10.71 6.02 23.17
CA ALA A 7 10.38 5.44 21.87
C ALA A 7 11.24 4.21 21.50
N PRO A 8 12.57 4.17 21.74
CA PRO A 8 13.35 2.98 21.41
C PRO A 8 13.04 1.75 22.27
N GLU A 9 12.80 1.93 23.57
CA GLU A 9 12.37 0.84 24.45
C GLU A 9 11.02 0.27 24.00
N ILE A 10 10.09 1.15 23.60
CA ILE A 10 8.76 0.76 23.11
C ILE A 10 8.85 0.02 21.78
N ASP A 11 9.63 0.52 20.81
CA ASP A 11 9.83 -0.16 19.53
C ASP A 11 10.44 -1.55 19.73
N ASN A 12 11.43 -1.68 20.61
CA ASN A 12 12.02 -2.98 20.95
C ASN A 12 10.97 -3.96 21.49
N ILE A 13 10.00 -3.50 22.30
CA ILE A 13 8.90 -4.34 22.79
C ILE A 13 7.95 -4.73 21.65
N ILE A 14 7.56 -3.77 20.82
CA ILE A 14 6.62 -3.98 19.69
C ILE A 14 7.22 -4.91 18.62
N ASP A 15 8.52 -4.83 18.39
CA ASP A 15 9.21 -5.59 17.36
C ASP A 15 9.52 -7.02 17.79
N ASN A 16 9.71 -7.27 19.08
CA ASN A 16 10.00 -8.60 19.62
C ASN A 16 8.78 -9.38 20.14
N ILE A 17 7.60 -8.75 20.20
CA ILE A 17 6.39 -9.46 20.64
C ILE A 17 5.90 -10.42 19.55
N ASN A 18 5.83 -11.71 19.88
CA ASN A 18 5.16 -12.70 19.04
C ASN A 18 3.70 -12.80 19.47
N ARG A 19 2.76 -12.58 18.53
CA ARG A 19 1.31 -12.57 18.79
C ARG A 19 0.78 -13.87 19.40
N GLU A 20 1.36 -15.02 19.05
CA GLU A 20 0.90 -16.33 19.53
C GLU A 20 1.38 -16.63 20.95
N SER A 21 2.57 -16.12 21.29
CA SER A 21 3.26 -16.37 22.54
C SER A 21 3.45 -15.11 23.40
N ALA A 22 2.68 -14.05 23.12
CA ALA A 22 2.76 -12.80 23.86
C ALA A 22 2.51 -13.09 25.35
N PRO A 23 3.44 -12.72 26.25
CA PRO A 23 3.30 -13.04 27.65
C PRO A 23 2.13 -12.24 28.23
N VAL A 24 1.27 -12.95 28.96
CA VAL A 24 0.11 -12.44 29.67
C VAL A 24 -0.02 -13.26 30.93
N ASN A 25 0.61 -12.79 32.00
CA ASN A 25 0.34 -13.30 33.34
C ASN A 25 -0.90 -12.60 33.91
N LEU A 26 -1.27 -12.96 35.15
CA LEU A 26 -2.43 -12.39 35.82
C LEU A 26 -2.32 -10.85 35.97
N ASP A 27 -1.13 -10.34 36.28
CA ASP A 27 -0.92 -8.90 36.47
C ASP A 27 -1.11 -8.11 35.16
N ILE A 28 -0.47 -8.54 34.06
CA ILE A 28 -0.67 -7.94 32.73
C ILE A 28 -2.14 -8.03 32.35
N TYR A 29 -2.78 -9.19 32.54
CA TYR A 29 -4.19 -9.38 32.21
C TYR A 29 -5.10 -8.36 32.93
N GLN A 30 -4.93 -8.20 34.25
CA GLN A 30 -5.70 -7.23 35.04
C GLN A 30 -5.45 -5.79 34.58
N ILE A 31 -4.19 -5.47 34.24
CA ILE A 31 -3.83 -4.16 33.70
C ILE A 31 -4.50 -3.93 32.33
N LEU A 32 -4.49 -4.90 31.43
CA LEU A 32 -5.12 -4.79 30.10
C LEU A 32 -6.63 -4.63 30.21
N LYS A 33 -7.30 -5.38 31.09
CA LYS A 33 -8.72 -5.19 31.42
C LYS A 33 -8.99 -3.75 31.89
N ARG A 34 -8.09 -3.20 32.72
CA ARG A 34 -8.20 -1.82 33.18
C ARG A 34 -7.96 -0.81 32.06
N VAL A 35 -6.98 -1.03 31.18
CA VAL A 35 -6.73 -0.20 30.00
C VAL A 35 -7.98 -0.15 29.14
N TYR A 36 -8.57 -1.32 28.80
CA TYR A 36 -9.80 -1.40 28.01
C TYR A 36 -10.94 -0.63 28.67
N PHE A 37 -11.15 -0.84 29.98
CA PHE A 37 -12.19 -0.13 30.73
C PHE A 37 -12.00 1.39 30.73
N VAL A 38 -10.79 1.88 30.99
CA VAL A 38 -10.51 3.33 30.99
C VAL A 38 -10.72 3.91 29.59
N PHE A 39 -10.30 3.18 28.56
CA PHE A 39 -10.40 3.61 27.17
C PHE A 39 -11.80 3.47 26.57
N SER A 40 -12.69 2.70 27.21
CA SER A 40 -14.08 2.52 26.77
C SER A 40 -14.89 3.82 26.67
N CYS A 41 -14.43 4.90 27.33
CA CYS A 41 -15.03 6.21 27.19
C CYS A 41 -14.78 6.86 25.83
N VAL A 42 -13.84 6.37 25.03
CA VAL A 42 -13.63 6.84 23.66
C VAL A 42 -14.73 6.26 22.78
N LYS A 43 -15.26 7.10 21.87
CA LYS A 43 -16.30 6.72 20.93
C LYS A 43 -15.81 5.59 20.02
N ILE A 44 -16.69 4.63 19.75
CA ILE A 44 -16.45 3.54 18.81
C ILE A 44 -16.40 4.10 17.38
N ILE A 45 -15.49 3.57 16.58
CA ILE A 45 -15.35 3.81 15.14
C ILE A 45 -15.43 2.47 14.40
N GLY A 46 -16.15 2.41 13.28
CA GLY A 46 -16.26 1.19 12.48
C GLY A 46 -16.87 0.01 13.25
N ASP A 47 -16.36 -1.19 12.97
CA ASP A 47 -16.84 -2.46 13.50
C ASP A 47 -16.06 -2.90 14.77
N ASP A 48 -16.51 -3.99 15.41
CA ASP A 48 -15.81 -4.67 16.52
C ASP A 48 -15.46 -3.78 17.72
N GLU A 49 -16.35 -2.84 18.05
CA GLU A 49 -16.13 -1.82 19.10
C GLU A 49 -14.76 -1.11 19.02
N LEU A 50 -14.21 -0.95 17.80
CA LEU A 50 -12.88 -0.38 17.61
C LEU A 50 -12.82 1.05 18.16
N ARG A 51 -11.80 1.34 18.95
CA ARG A 51 -11.49 2.66 19.51
C ARG A 51 -10.03 2.95 19.24
N GLU A 52 -9.69 4.22 19.02
CA GLU A 52 -8.31 4.61 18.74
C GLU A 52 -7.94 5.99 19.27
N THR A 53 -6.64 6.15 19.51
CA THR A 53 -6.02 7.44 19.84
C THR A 53 -4.55 7.47 19.42
N TRP A 54 -3.93 8.63 19.54
CA TRP A 54 -2.51 8.86 19.30
C TRP A 54 -1.76 9.09 20.61
N LEU A 55 -0.64 8.39 20.78
CA LEU A 55 0.25 8.51 21.93
C LEU A 55 1.58 9.12 21.49
N GLU A 56 1.88 10.29 22.05
CA GLU A 56 3.17 10.95 21.91
C GLU A 56 4.15 10.42 22.96
N VAL A 57 5.33 9.98 22.52
CA VAL A 57 6.37 9.42 23.37
C VAL A 57 7.69 10.11 23.05
N GLU A 58 8.43 10.52 24.08
CA GLU A 58 9.75 11.11 23.91
C GLU A 58 10.75 10.11 23.32
N ARG A 59 11.68 10.61 22.50
CA ARG A 59 12.82 9.82 22.03
C ARG A 59 13.66 9.26 23.19
N GLY A 60 13.73 10.00 24.28
CA GLY A 60 14.56 9.67 25.43
C GLY A 60 16.01 10.08 25.29
N PRO A 61 16.87 9.66 26.23
CA PRO A 61 18.31 9.81 26.13
C PRO A 61 18.92 8.63 25.34
N ILE A 62 20.21 8.71 24.98
CA ILE A 62 20.85 7.70 24.14
C ILE A 62 20.93 6.32 24.82
N GLU A 63 20.95 6.27 26.15
CA GLU A 63 20.96 5.03 26.92
C GLU A 63 19.65 4.24 26.77
N ALA A 64 18.56 4.90 26.34
CA ALA A 64 17.31 4.21 26.01
C ALA A 64 17.36 3.55 24.63
N PHE A 65 18.25 3.99 23.73
CA PHE A 65 18.41 3.44 22.39
C PHE A 65 19.14 2.09 22.40
N GLY A 66 20.15 1.94 23.26
CA GLY A 66 20.90 0.70 23.41
C GLY A 66 22.21 0.89 24.14
N ASN A 67 23.05 -0.15 24.12
CA ASN A 67 24.38 -0.13 24.70
C ASN A 67 25.45 0.04 23.61
N PHE A 68 26.28 1.07 23.74
CA PHE A 68 27.36 1.35 22.77
C PHE A 68 28.30 0.15 22.55
N GLU A 69 28.71 -0.54 23.63
CA GLU A 69 29.65 -1.66 23.51
C GLU A 69 29.03 -2.85 22.77
N GLU A 70 27.73 -3.12 22.96
CA GLU A 70 27.01 -4.18 22.22
C GLU A 70 26.92 -3.85 20.71
N PHE A 71 26.63 -2.59 20.38
CA PHE A 71 26.57 -2.12 18.98
C PHE A 71 27.97 -2.14 18.33
N LYS A 72 29.02 -1.88 19.12
CA LYS A 72 30.40 -1.95 18.64
C LYS A 72 30.87 -3.39 18.45
N GLU A 73 30.54 -4.29 19.37
CA GLU A 73 30.88 -5.72 19.27
C GLU A 73 30.17 -6.41 18.10
N SER A 74 28.94 -6.00 17.78
CA SER A 74 28.19 -6.47 16.61
C SER A 74 28.67 -5.85 15.29
N GLY A 75 29.49 -4.80 15.33
CA GLY A 75 29.99 -4.09 14.17
C GLY A 75 28.98 -3.13 13.53
N GLU A 76 27.89 -2.78 14.23
CA GLU A 76 26.92 -1.79 13.76
C GLU A 76 27.47 -0.36 13.82
N VAL A 77 28.41 -0.09 14.74
CA VAL A 77 29.06 1.22 14.93
C VAL A 77 30.54 1.04 15.27
N GLU A 78 31.38 2.02 14.91
CA GLU A 78 32.82 2.00 15.24
C GLU A 78 33.18 2.95 16.39
N SER A 79 32.41 4.04 16.55
CA SER A 79 32.64 5.12 17.52
C SER A 79 31.37 5.58 18.24
N MET A 80 31.53 6.33 19.33
CA MET A 80 30.40 6.92 20.06
C MET A 80 29.66 7.94 19.19
N GLU A 81 30.38 8.65 18.34
CA GLU A 81 29.80 9.56 17.35
C GLU A 81 28.90 8.82 16.34
N ASP A 82 29.33 7.65 15.85
CA ASP A 82 28.51 6.82 14.96
C ASP A 82 27.25 6.31 15.68
N PHE A 83 27.37 5.93 16.95
CA PHE A 83 26.24 5.49 17.78
C PHE A 83 25.22 6.62 18.03
N GLU A 84 25.70 7.82 18.33
CA GLU A 84 24.85 9.02 18.42
C GLU A 84 24.14 9.34 17.10
N GLN A 85 24.84 9.18 15.98
CA GLN A 85 24.29 9.44 14.65
C GLN A 85 23.22 8.41 14.30
N LEU A 86 23.50 7.12 14.51
CA LEU A 86 22.54 6.02 14.32
C LEU A 86 21.26 6.25 15.13
N TRP A 87 21.40 6.62 16.40
CA TRP A 87 20.26 6.97 17.26
C TRP A 87 19.41 8.11 16.68
N LYS A 88 20.05 9.18 16.20
CA LYS A 88 19.38 10.33 15.58
C LYS A 88 18.77 9.99 14.21
N ASP A 89 19.26 8.98 13.51
CA ASP A 89 18.71 8.57 12.23
C ASP A 89 17.49 7.65 12.40
N TYR A 90 17.50 6.76 13.39
CA TYR A 90 16.31 5.98 13.76
C TYR A 90 15.23 6.82 14.45
N TYR A 91 15.64 7.81 15.25
CA TYR A 91 14.75 8.70 16.01
C TYR A 91 15.11 10.18 15.77
N PRO A 92 14.80 10.72 14.57
CA PRO A 92 15.17 12.09 14.20
C PRO A 92 14.43 13.16 15.01
N GLU A 93 13.18 12.88 15.37
CA GLU A 93 12.33 13.81 16.10
C GLU A 93 12.51 13.68 17.62
N ALA A 94 12.22 14.76 18.35
CA ALA A 94 12.22 14.74 19.81
C ALA A 94 11.15 13.80 20.40
N THR A 95 10.08 13.57 19.65
CA THR A 95 8.96 12.70 20.01
C THR A 95 8.55 11.81 18.85
N LYS A 96 8.18 10.57 19.15
CA LYS A 96 7.57 9.62 18.22
C LYS A 96 6.10 9.41 18.57
N TRP A 97 5.28 9.25 17.55
CA TRP A 97 3.83 9.08 17.69
C TRP A 97 3.41 7.65 17.34
N TYR A 98 2.61 7.07 18.24
CA TYR A 98 2.07 5.72 18.10
C TYR A 98 0.55 5.75 18.06
N LYS A 99 -0.03 4.98 17.13
CA LYS A 99 -1.46 4.71 17.15
C LYS A 99 -1.73 3.63 18.18
N PHE A 100 -2.61 3.89 19.14
CA PHE A 100 -3.12 2.89 20.07
C PHE A 100 -4.57 2.58 19.72
N GLN A 101 -4.91 1.30 19.68
CA GLN A 101 -6.28 0.86 19.36
C GLN A 101 -6.69 -0.30 20.26
N THR A 102 -7.97 -0.35 20.59
CA THR A 102 -8.60 -1.52 21.19
C THR A 102 -9.80 -1.94 20.37
N ALA A 103 -10.03 -3.24 20.24
CA ALA A 103 -11.24 -3.80 19.63
C ALA A 103 -11.79 -4.92 20.50
N LYS A 104 -13.08 -5.21 20.34
CA LYS A 104 -13.75 -6.36 20.92
C LYS A 104 -14.51 -7.09 19.83
N TYR A 105 -14.13 -8.34 19.62
CA TYR A 105 -14.86 -9.26 18.77
C TYR A 105 -15.23 -10.48 19.60
N GLU A 106 -16.53 -10.80 19.64
CA GLU A 106 -17.09 -11.80 20.55
C GLU A 106 -16.67 -11.53 22.01
N GLU A 107 -16.04 -12.50 22.67
CA GLU A 107 -15.55 -12.41 24.05
C GLU A 107 -14.03 -12.17 24.12
N VAL A 108 -13.42 -11.62 23.06
CA VAL A 108 -11.98 -11.37 22.99
C VAL A 108 -11.69 -9.88 22.84
N LEU A 109 -10.82 -9.37 23.71
CA LEU A 109 -10.30 -8.00 23.69
C LEU A 109 -8.96 -7.98 22.98
N TYR A 110 -8.81 -7.11 22.00
CA TYR A 110 -7.62 -6.95 21.18
C TYR A 110 -6.97 -5.60 21.45
N PHE A 111 -5.64 -5.59 21.59
CA PHE A 111 -4.84 -4.39 21.87
C PHE A 111 -3.78 -4.20 20.78
N TYR A 112 -3.91 -3.13 20.02
CA TYR A 112 -2.98 -2.77 18.95
C TYR A 112 -2.17 -1.55 19.34
N PHE A 113 -0.89 -1.57 18.98
CA PHE A 113 0.02 -0.47 19.20
C PHE A 113 0.95 -0.32 17.99
N GLY A 114 1.06 0.90 17.45
CA GLY A 114 1.85 1.16 16.25
C GLY A 114 1.38 0.40 15.01
N GLY A 115 0.12 -0.06 14.99
CA GLY A 115 -0.43 -0.89 13.91
C GLY A 115 -0.16 -2.40 14.05
N LYS A 116 0.50 -2.85 15.12
CA LYS A 116 0.69 -4.28 15.42
C LYS A 116 -0.24 -4.73 16.55
N LEU A 117 -0.86 -5.90 16.41
CA LEU A 117 -1.53 -6.58 17.52
C LEU A 117 -0.46 -7.00 18.54
N LEU A 118 -0.56 -6.52 19.78
CA LEU A 118 0.32 -6.90 20.87
C LEU A 118 -0.30 -8.03 21.71
N TRP A 119 -1.54 -7.85 22.13
CA TRP A 119 -2.24 -8.80 23.00
C TRP A 119 -3.67 -9.06 22.54
N SER A 120 -4.12 -10.29 22.75
CA SER A 120 -5.52 -10.69 22.71
C SER A 120 -5.84 -11.46 23.99
N VAL A 121 -6.84 -11.02 24.75
CA VAL A 121 -7.24 -11.67 26.01
C VAL A 121 -8.74 -11.88 26.03
N LYS A 122 -9.19 -12.97 26.66
CA LYS A 122 -10.63 -13.18 26.88
C LYS A 122 -11.18 -12.09 27.80
N GLU A 123 -12.42 -11.68 27.56
CA GLU A 123 -13.11 -10.75 28.43
C GLU A 123 -13.47 -11.41 29.77
N ALA A 124 -13.79 -12.70 29.75
CA ALA A 124 -13.93 -13.53 30.94
C ALA A 124 -12.60 -13.67 31.70
N GLU A 125 -12.65 -14.19 32.92
CA GLU A 125 -11.48 -14.36 33.79
C GLU A 125 -10.36 -15.18 33.13
N LEU A 126 -9.12 -14.87 33.50
CA LEU A 126 -7.95 -15.65 33.12
C LEU A 126 -7.67 -16.68 34.21
N GLU A 127 -7.73 -17.96 33.86
CA GLU A 127 -7.31 -19.05 34.74
C GLU A 127 -5.78 -19.10 34.84
N GLU A 128 -5.22 -19.50 35.99
CA GLU A 128 -3.75 -19.56 36.17
C GLU A 128 -3.07 -20.46 35.14
N GLU A 129 -3.74 -21.52 34.69
CA GLU A 129 -3.23 -22.46 33.68
C GLU A 129 -3.11 -21.84 32.29
N ASP A 130 -3.86 -20.77 32.01
CA ASP A 130 -3.85 -20.03 30.75
C ASP A 130 -2.79 -18.90 30.73
N ALA A 131 -2.14 -18.63 31.87
CA ALA A 131 -1.14 -17.58 32.00
C ALA A 131 0.11 -17.91 31.16
N LYS A 132 0.45 -17.01 30.25
CA LYS A 132 1.63 -17.16 29.38
C LYS A 132 2.81 -16.41 29.99
N THR A 133 3.86 -17.14 30.32
CA THR A 133 5.18 -16.56 30.62
C THR A 133 6.05 -16.57 29.36
N GLY A 134 7.11 -15.77 29.37
CA GLY A 134 8.01 -15.68 28.23
C GLY A 134 9.29 -14.94 28.58
N TRP A 135 10.24 -14.98 27.65
CA TRP A 135 11.41 -14.11 27.70
C TRP A 135 10.97 -12.64 27.80
N ASN A 136 11.66 -11.87 28.65
CA ASN A 136 11.39 -10.45 28.91
C ASN A 136 10.02 -10.12 29.53
N LEU A 137 9.39 -11.03 30.29
CA LEU A 137 8.11 -10.78 30.99
C LEU A 137 8.09 -9.44 31.75
N GLU A 138 9.16 -9.12 32.50
CA GLU A 138 9.27 -7.86 33.25
C GLU A 138 9.16 -6.62 32.35
N SER A 139 9.72 -6.65 31.13
CA SER A 139 9.60 -5.56 30.17
C SER A 139 8.15 -5.37 29.70
N TYR A 140 7.41 -6.47 29.51
CA TYR A 140 5.99 -6.44 29.14
C TYR A 140 5.11 -5.97 30.29
N GLU A 141 5.41 -6.36 31.54
CA GLU A 141 4.74 -5.84 32.74
C GLU A 141 4.97 -4.33 32.87
N ARG A 142 6.23 -3.88 32.75
CA ARG A 142 6.60 -2.46 32.76
C ARG A 142 5.85 -1.69 31.67
N PHE A 143 5.74 -2.25 30.46
CA PHE A 143 5.00 -1.64 29.36
C PHE A 143 3.49 -1.62 29.58
N ALA A 144 2.90 -2.67 30.14
CA ALA A 144 1.48 -2.68 30.49
C ALA A 144 1.15 -1.59 31.52
N VAL A 145 1.97 -1.47 32.59
CA VAL A 145 1.82 -0.41 33.59
C VAL A 145 1.94 0.97 32.95
N TRP A 146 2.98 1.19 32.15
CA TRP A 146 3.18 2.45 31.41
C TRP A 146 1.98 2.79 30.53
N LEU A 147 1.45 1.80 29.78
CA LEU A 147 0.32 1.97 28.89
C LEU A 147 -0.94 2.39 29.67
N LEU A 148 -1.21 1.76 30.80
CA LEU A 148 -2.34 2.14 31.65
C LEU A 148 -2.22 3.58 32.17
N GLU A 149 -1.03 3.98 32.63
CA GLU A 149 -0.79 5.36 33.07
C GLU A 149 -0.99 6.34 31.92
N LYS A 150 -0.42 6.06 30.75
CA LYS A 150 -0.51 6.90 29.56
C LYS A 150 -1.95 7.05 29.08
N ILE A 151 -2.70 5.95 28.93
CA ILE A 151 -4.10 5.97 28.51
C ILE A 151 -4.98 6.68 29.54
N THR A 152 -4.71 6.50 30.83
CA THR A 152 -5.41 7.24 31.88
C THR A 152 -5.19 8.75 31.74
N ASP A 153 -3.97 9.18 31.44
CA ASP A 153 -3.66 10.60 31.25
C ASP A 153 -4.27 11.16 29.95
N GLU A 154 -4.18 10.43 28.83
CA GLU A 154 -4.78 10.85 27.56
C GLU A 154 -6.31 10.93 27.63
N THR A 155 -6.97 9.95 28.24
CA THR A 155 -8.44 10.00 28.44
C THR A 155 -8.87 11.12 29.39
N LYS A 156 -8.07 11.47 30.40
CA LYS A 156 -8.33 12.66 31.24
C LYS A 156 -8.23 13.96 30.43
N LYS A 157 -7.22 14.10 29.57
CA LYS A 157 -7.08 15.27 28.67
C LYS A 157 -8.29 15.38 27.75
N LEU A 158 -8.67 14.28 27.10
CA LEU A 158 -9.83 14.22 26.21
C LEU A 158 -11.13 14.60 26.92
N LYS A 159 -11.39 14.06 28.13
CA LYS A 159 -12.58 14.39 28.93
C LYS A 159 -12.60 15.84 29.41
N LYS A 160 -11.44 16.43 29.66
CA LYS A 160 -11.31 17.81 30.13
C LYS A 160 -11.67 18.79 29.01
N ASP A 161 -11.12 18.57 27.82
CA ASP A 161 -11.33 19.43 26.66
C ASP A 161 -11.00 18.67 25.37
N ALA A 162 -12.05 18.17 24.71
CA ALA A 162 -11.90 17.41 23.47
C ALA A 162 -11.43 18.28 22.30
N ASP A 163 -11.76 19.57 22.28
CA ASP A 163 -11.32 20.50 21.23
C ASP A 163 -9.83 20.78 21.32
N ALA A 164 -9.34 21.06 22.53
CA ALA A 164 -7.91 21.26 22.77
C ALA A 164 -7.12 19.98 22.49
N TYR A 165 -7.65 18.81 22.89
CA TYR A 165 -7.03 17.51 22.64
C TYR A 165 -6.82 17.24 21.14
N ASN A 166 -7.88 17.38 20.35
CA ASN A 166 -7.81 17.14 18.90
C ASN A 166 -7.00 18.22 18.19
N SER A 167 -7.09 19.48 18.61
CA SER A 167 -6.24 20.56 18.09
C SER A 167 -4.76 20.28 18.30
N TYR A 168 -4.38 19.76 19.47
CA TYR A 168 -2.99 19.39 19.77
C TYR A 168 -2.49 18.28 18.84
N ILE A 169 -3.27 17.21 18.65
CA ILE A 169 -2.91 16.12 17.72
C ILE A 169 -2.83 16.67 16.29
N GLN A 170 -3.80 17.47 15.86
CA GLN A 170 -3.82 18.05 14.52
C GLN A 170 -2.59 18.93 14.23
N GLN A 171 -2.00 19.56 15.25
CA GLN A 171 -0.82 20.42 15.09
C GLN A 171 0.51 19.65 15.20
N ASN A 172 0.58 18.61 16.05
CA ASN A 172 1.85 17.97 16.41
C ASN A 172 2.05 16.56 15.84
N LEU A 173 0.98 15.89 15.36
CA LEU A 173 1.12 14.55 14.78
C LEU A 173 1.98 14.60 13.52
N SER A 174 3.01 13.75 13.45
CA SER A 174 3.92 13.65 12.30
C SER A 174 3.17 13.47 10.98
N TRP A 175 3.62 14.15 9.93
CA TRP A 175 3.09 14.02 8.57
C TRP A 175 3.18 12.59 8.02
N THR A 176 4.17 11.80 8.48
CA THR A 176 4.31 10.37 8.13
C THR A 176 3.17 9.47 8.63
N LYS A 177 2.30 10.00 9.50
CA LYS A 177 1.13 9.31 10.07
C LYS A 177 -0.20 9.76 9.46
N ARG A 178 -0.17 10.66 8.48
CA ARG A 178 -1.37 11.31 7.93
C ARG A 178 -1.69 10.80 6.54
N LEU A 179 -2.96 10.98 6.17
CA LEU A 179 -3.40 10.86 4.79
C LEU A 179 -3.23 12.21 4.09
N GLY A 180 -2.68 12.17 2.89
CA GLY A 180 -2.55 13.35 2.05
C GLY A 180 -2.59 12.98 0.58
N LYS A 181 -2.52 13.98 -0.28
CA LYS A 181 -2.32 13.80 -1.71
C LYS A 181 -1.41 14.88 -2.24
N ILE A 182 -0.57 14.54 -3.20
CA ILE A 182 0.25 15.51 -3.93
C ILE A 182 -0.05 15.37 -5.41
N ARG A 183 -0.14 16.50 -6.13
CA ARG A 183 -0.30 16.43 -7.58
C ARG A 183 0.98 15.87 -8.19
N ARG A 184 0.85 14.94 -9.13
CA ARG A 184 2.03 14.22 -9.65
C ARG A 184 3.06 15.14 -10.28
N LYS A 185 2.66 16.19 -11.00
CA LYS A 185 3.59 17.20 -11.53
C LYS A 185 4.41 17.89 -10.43
N ASP A 186 3.78 18.18 -9.28
CA ASP A 186 4.43 18.88 -8.17
C ASP A 186 5.45 17.93 -7.50
N PHE A 187 5.12 16.65 -7.43
CA PHE A 187 6.04 15.60 -7.02
C PHE A 187 7.21 15.41 -8.01
N TRP A 188 6.96 15.46 -9.31
CA TRP A 188 8.01 15.43 -10.33
C TRP A 188 8.96 16.62 -10.27
N GLU A 189 8.46 17.81 -9.93
CA GLU A 189 9.32 18.98 -9.69
C GLU A 189 10.24 18.80 -8.49
N ILE A 190 9.79 18.09 -7.45
CA ILE A 190 10.60 17.79 -6.25
C ILE A 190 11.64 16.72 -6.56
N MET A 191 11.21 15.60 -7.18
CA MET A 191 12.07 14.43 -7.39
C MET A 191 12.94 14.51 -8.66
N GLY A 192 12.59 15.39 -9.61
CA GLY A 192 13.26 15.50 -10.89
C GLY A 192 13.22 14.19 -11.69
N THR A 193 14.39 13.59 -11.93
CA THR A 193 14.58 12.32 -12.64
C THR A 193 14.75 11.12 -11.71
N GLU A 194 14.77 11.32 -10.40
CA GLU A 194 14.84 10.25 -9.38
C GLU A 194 13.49 9.53 -9.20
N THR A 195 12.48 9.90 -9.99
CA THR A 195 11.17 9.26 -10.04
C THR A 195 10.81 8.86 -11.45
N ILE A 196 9.77 8.04 -11.59
CA ILE A 196 9.26 7.64 -12.90
C ILE A 196 8.57 8.85 -13.56
N ARG A 197 9.02 9.15 -14.78
CA ARG A 197 8.60 10.29 -15.61
C ARG A 197 8.00 9.82 -16.95
N PRO A 198 6.74 9.33 -16.95
CA PRO A 198 6.08 8.90 -18.18
C PRO A 198 5.95 10.05 -19.17
N ASP A 199 5.75 11.28 -18.69
CA ASP A 199 5.68 12.49 -19.50
C ASP A 199 6.92 12.68 -20.38
N LEU A 200 8.12 12.48 -19.81
CA LEU A 200 9.38 12.61 -20.54
C LEU A 200 9.63 11.42 -21.48
N LYS A 201 9.33 10.19 -21.04
CA LYS A 201 9.65 8.97 -21.80
C LYS A 201 8.64 8.60 -22.88
N LEU A 202 7.41 9.08 -22.76
CA LEU A 202 6.40 8.98 -23.82
C LEU A 202 6.50 10.18 -24.77
N GLY A 203 6.76 11.36 -24.22
CA GLY A 203 6.77 12.61 -24.98
C GLY A 203 5.37 13.02 -25.45
N ASN A 204 5.27 14.27 -25.91
CA ASN A 204 3.97 14.87 -26.26
C ASN A 204 3.26 14.13 -27.40
N GLU A 205 3.98 13.62 -28.40
CA GLU A 205 3.38 12.94 -29.55
C GLU A 205 2.57 11.70 -29.12
N LEU A 206 3.17 10.82 -28.32
CA LEU A 206 2.47 9.60 -27.85
C LEU A 206 1.33 9.94 -26.89
N ILE A 207 1.48 10.98 -26.07
CA ILE A 207 0.42 11.41 -25.14
C ILE A 207 -0.79 11.97 -25.91
N GLU A 208 -0.58 12.75 -26.96
CA GLU A 208 -1.69 13.24 -27.79
C GLU A 208 -2.38 12.11 -28.54
N LYS A 209 -1.62 11.16 -29.11
CA LYS A 209 -2.21 9.94 -29.72
C LYS A 209 -3.01 9.11 -28.72
N LEU A 210 -2.54 9.00 -27.47
CA LEU A 210 -3.30 8.34 -26.42
C LEU A 210 -4.62 9.05 -26.15
N LYS A 211 -4.62 10.39 -26.07
CA LYS A 211 -5.85 11.17 -25.87
C LYS A 211 -6.83 10.99 -27.03
N GLU A 212 -6.35 10.98 -28.26
CA GLU A 212 -7.16 10.70 -29.46
C GLU A 212 -7.77 9.29 -29.39
N ALA A 213 -6.97 8.28 -29.05
CA ALA A 213 -7.43 6.91 -28.89
C ALA A 213 -8.53 6.81 -27.80
N VAL A 214 -8.31 7.42 -26.64
CA VAL A 214 -9.27 7.41 -25.53
C VAL A 214 -10.57 8.16 -25.90
N ALA A 215 -10.47 9.27 -26.62
CA ALA A 215 -11.65 9.99 -27.11
C ALA A 215 -12.46 9.13 -28.10
N GLN A 216 -11.80 8.47 -29.05
CA GLN A 216 -12.47 7.58 -30.01
C GLN A 216 -13.16 6.39 -29.32
N MET A 217 -12.53 5.79 -28.30
CA MET A 217 -13.13 4.69 -27.54
C MET A 217 -14.45 5.10 -26.88
N LYS A 218 -14.52 6.30 -26.30
CA LYS A 218 -15.75 6.83 -25.68
C LYS A 218 -16.89 6.99 -26.67
N GLU A 219 -16.57 7.25 -27.93
CA GLU A 219 -17.54 7.36 -29.02
C GLU A 219 -17.96 5.99 -29.59
N ASN A 220 -17.45 4.87 -29.06
CA ASN A 220 -17.72 3.48 -29.49
C ASN A 220 -17.53 3.23 -30.99
N GLN A 221 -16.54 3.88 -31.61
CA GLN A 221 -16.43 3.92 -33.07
C GLN A 221 -15.76 2.70 -33.71
N LEU A 222 -15.05 1.87 -32.94
CA LEU A 222 -14.35 0.71 -33.50
C LEU A 222 -15.28 -0.52 -33.60
N PRO A 223 -15.43 -1.12 -34.80
CA PRO A 223 -16.25 -2.30 -34.96
C PRO A 223 -15.65 -3.50 -34.23
N LEU A 224 -16.47 -4.20 -33.45
CA LEU A 224 -16.08 -5.46 -32.81
C LEU A 224 -15.66 -6.50 -33.85
N LEU A 225 -14.70 -7.36 -33.50
CA LEU A 225 -14.23 -8.43 -34.36
C LEU A 225 -15.31 -9.51 -34.53
N PRO A 226 -15.59 -9.98 -35.76
CA PRO A 226 -16.56 -11.04 -35.99
C PRO A 226 -16.05 -12.40 -35.50
N GLU A 227 -14.74 -12.62 -35.51
CA GLU A 227 -14.10 -13.88 -35.16
C GLU A 227 -12.86 -13.61 -34.31
N MET A 228 -12.47 -14.60 -33.50
CA MET A 228 -11.24 -14.58 -32.72
C MET A 228 -10.54 -15.93 -32.85
N THR A 229 -9.22 -15.89 -33.04
CA THR A 229 -8.36 -17.08 -33.10
C THR A 229 -7.15 -16.89 -32.19
N ALA A 230 -6.50 -17.99 -31.81
CA ALA A 230 -5.27 -17.91 -31.01
C ALA A 230 -4.15 -17.17 -31.76
N ASN A 231 -4.00 -17.37 -33.08
CA ASN A 231 -3.01 -16.65 -33.86
C ASN A 231 -3.30 -15.15 -33.96
N LEU A 232 -4.58 -14.74 -34.04
CA LEU A 232 -4.96 -13.33 -33.97
C LEU A 232 -4.56 -12.74 -32.61
N TYR A 233 -4.88 -13.41 -31.51
CA TYR A 233 -4.48 -12.98 -30.16
C TYR A 233 -2.95 -12.79 -30.06
N PHE A 234 -2.15 -13.78 -30.49
CA PHE A 234 -0.69 -13.66 -30.44
C PHE A 234 -0.15 -12.57 -31.36
N ARG A 235 -0.80 -12.32 -32.51
CA ARG A 235 -0.43 -11.22 -33.41
C ARG A 235 -0.69 -9.85 -32.77
N VAL A 236 -1.79 -9.68 -32.05
CA VAL A 236 -2.06 -8.45 -31.30
C VAL A 236 -1.04 -8.26 -30.18
N CYS A 237 -0.69 -9.33 -29.44
CA CYS A 237 0.38 -9.27 -28.44
C CYS A 237 1.71 -8.80 -29.07
N GLU A 238 2.07 -9.36 -30.23
CA GLU A 238 3.27 -8.95 -30.96
C GLU A 238 3.28 -7.46 -31.33
N ILE A 239 2.14 -6.89 -31.76
CA ILE A 239 2.04 -5.45 -32.05
C ILE A 239 2.41 -4.65 -30.80
N GLY A 240 1.85 -5.02 -29.64
CA GLY A 240 2.16 -4.37 -28.37
C GLY A 240 3.63 -4.51 -27.94
N TYR A 241 4.23 -5.69 -28.14
CA TYR A 241 5.65 -5.92 -27.83
C TYR A 241 6.59 -5.16 -28.77
N ASN A 242 6.25 -5.07 -30.06
CA ASN A 242 7.02 -4.33 -31.05
C ASN A 242 6.98 -2.83 -30.73
N ALA A 243 5.83 -2.29 -30.31
CA ALA A 243 5.69 -0.90 -29.88
C ALA A 243 6.59 -0.54 -28.69
N ASN A 244 6.88 -1.53 -27.84
CA ASN A 244 7.79 -1.40 -26.71
C ASN A 244 9.24 -1.78 -27.01
N GLY A 245 9.53 -2.19 -28.25
CA GLY A 245 10.89 -2.57 -28.66
C GLY A 245 11.46 -3.79 -27.94
N TYR A 246 10.62 -4.63 -27.31
CA TYR A 246 11.04 -5.78 -26.50
C TYR A 246 11.96 -6.75 -27.25
N PHE A 247 11.80 -6.84 -28.58
CA PHE A 247 12.59 -7.72 -29.44
C PHE A 247 13.52 -6.97 -30.39
N LYS A 248 13.73 -5.66 -30.20
CA LYS A 248 14.52 -4.82 -31.13
C LYS A 248 15.97 -5.30 -31.30
N ASN A 249 16.53 -5.89 -30.24
CA ASN A 249 17.90 -6.43 -30.22
C ASN A 249 17.94 -7.97 -30.33
N SER A 250 16.81 -8.62 -30.63
CA SER A 250 16.78 -10.06 -30.80
C SER A 250 17.52 -10.46 -32.07
N VAL A 251 18.45 -11.42 -31.95
CA VAL A 251 19.16 -12.00 -33.08
C VAL A 251 18.27 -13.01 -33.84
N GLU A 252 17.29 -13.57 -33.14
CA GLU A 252 16.33 -14.54 -33.67
C GLU A 252 15.02 -13.87 -34.10
N LYS A 253 14.47 -14.34 -35.23
CA LYS A 253 13.14 -13.95 -35.71
C LYS A 253 12.09 -14.86 -35.07
N LEU A 254 11.55 -14.41 -33.94
CA LEU A 254 10.48 -15.10 -33.23
C LEU A 254 9.13 -14.87 -33.91
N SER A 255 8.33 -15.93 -34.00
CA SER A 255 6.91 -15.87 -34.35
C SER A 255 6.09 -15.14 -33.27
N PRO A 256 4.85 -14.70 -33.57
CA PRO A 256 4.00 -14.03 -32.58
C PRO A 256 3.78 -14.88 -31.31
N ARG A 257 3.63 -16.20 -31.48
CA ARG A 257 3.42 -17.15 -30.39
C ARG A 257 4.66 -17.26 -29.48
N GLU A 258 5.86 -17.32 -30.07
CA GLU A 258 7.11 -17.34 -29.31
C GLU A 258 7.38 -16.02 -28.58
N LYS A 259 7.01 -14.89 -29.20
CA LYS A 259 7.07 -13.59 -28.54
C LYS A 259 6.17 -13.52 -27.31
N TYR A 260 4.93 -14.01 -27.43
CA TYR A 260 4.01 -14.15 -26.29
C TYR A 260 4.63 -15.00 -25.18
N LEU A 261 5.17 -16.18 -25.50
CA LEU A 261 5.80 -17.06 -24.51
C LEU A 261 7.00 -16.44 -23.79
N SER A 262 7.68 -15.48 -24.42
CA SER A 262 8.86 -14.83 -23.85
C SER A 262 8.54 -13.82 -22.74
N PHE A 263 7.33 -13.24 -22.72
CA PHE A 263 6.94 -12.17 -21.80
C PHE A 263 5.70 -12.44 -20.96
N ALA A 264 4.81 -13.31 -21.45
CA ALA A 264 3.59 -13.65 -20.74
C ALA A 264 3.87 -14.45 -19.46
N ASP A 265 2.89 -14.51 -18.56
CA ASP A 265 2.97 -15.30 -17.32
C ASP A 265 3.24 -16.79 -17.56
N GLY A 266 2.76 -17.32 -18.69
CA GLY A 266 3.03 -18.69 -19.14
C GLY A 266 2.03 -19.73 -18.62
N ARG A 267 1.16 -19.40 -17.66
CA ARG A 267 0.01 -20.23 -17.25
C ARG A 267 -1.20 -19.97 -18.15
N ASP A 268 -1.08 -20.27 -19.43
CA ASP A 268 -2.06 -19.92 -20.46
C ASP A 268 -3.22 -20.91 -20.66
N ALA A 269 -3.38 -21.88 -19.75
CA ALA A 269 -4.42 -22.93 -19.81
C ALA A 269 -4.50 -23.66 -21.16
N GLY A 270 -3.36 -23.89 -21.82
CA GLY A 270 -3.31 -24.60 -23.10
C GLY A 270 -3.74 -23.77 -24.31
N LEU A 271 -3.87 -22.44 -24.19
CA LEU A 271 -4.15 -21.54 -25.32
C LEU A 271 -3.14 -21.74 -26.47
N ARG A 272 -1.88 -22.05 -26.14
CA ARG A 272 -0.84 -22.32 -27.14
C ARG A 272 -0.97 -23.68 -27.84
N ASP A 273 -1.84 -24.57 -27.37
CA ASP A 273 -1.91 -25.95 -27.86
C ASP A 273 -3.13 -26.19 -28.76
N ILE A 274 -4.04 -25.22 -28.85
CA ILE A 274 -5.19 -25.27 -29.76
C ILE A 274 -4.80 -24.94 -31.21
N ASP A 275 -5.64 -25.36 -32.15
CA ASP A 275 -5.52 -24.96 -33.55
C ASP A 275 -5.60 -23.42 -33.68
N GLY A 276 -4.47 -22.84 -34.10
CA GLY A 276 -4.23 -21.40 -34.06
C GLY A 276 -5.13 -20.58 -34.98
N ASP A 277 -5.63 -21.19 -36.05
CA ASP A 277 -6.43 -20.53 -37.09
C ASP A 277 -7.92 -20.88 -37.01
N SER A 278 -8.33 -21.73 -36.06
CA SER A 278 -9.72 -22.17 -35.91
C SER A 278 -10.49 -21.29 -34.92
N PRO A 279 -11.48 -20.49 -35.37
CA PRO A 279 -12.35 -19.74 -34.46
C PRO A 279 -13.15 -20.65 -33.53
N ALA A 280 -13.53 -21.84 -34.02
CA ALA A 280 -14.24 -22.84 -33.22
C ALA A 280 -13.37 -23.36 -32.07
N ALA A 281 -12.10 -23.70 -32.34
CA ALA A 281 -11.17 -24.16 -31.31
C ALA A 281 -10.93 -23.08 -30.24
N PHE A 282 -10.78 -21.81 -30.67
CA PHE A 282 -10.65 -20.70 -29.73
C PHE A 282 -11.91 -20.50 -28.89
N TYR A 283 -13.10 -20.56 -29.49
CA TYR A 283 -14.36 -20.42 -28.77
C TYR A 283 -14.58 -21.56 -27.76
N GLU A 284 -14.32 -22.80 -28.14
CA GLU A 284 -14.40 -23.97 -27.25
C GLU A 284 -13.43 -23.83 -26.07
N TRP A 285 -12.16 -23.48 -26.34
CA TRP A 285 -11.19 -23.17 -25.29
C TRP A 285 -11.65 -22.00 -24.40
N TYR A 286 -12.26 -20.99 -25.00
CA TYR A 286 -12.71 -19.79 -24.29
C TYR A 286 -13.83 -20.11 -23.29
N GLN A 287 -14.74 -21.02 -23.66
CA GLN A 287 -15.88 -21.44 -22.83
C GLN A 287 -15.55 -22.59 -21.87
N GLY A 288 -14.49 -23.36 -22.13
CA GLY A 288 -14.18 -24.65 -21.47
C GLY A 288 -13.87 -24.63 -19.97
N GLY A 289 -13.90 -23.47 -19.30
CA GLY A 289 -13.87 -23.36 -17.83
C GLY A 289 -12.56 -23.76 -17.14
N SER A 290 -11.55 -24.27 -17.86
CA SER A 290 -10.25 -24.73 -17.34
C SER A 290 -9.28 -23.60 -16.95
N ARG A 291 -9.79 -22.46 -16.46
CA ARG A 291 -9.02 -21.24 -16.17
C ARG A 291 -8.69 -21.04 -14.69
N LEU A 292 -9.09 -21.96 -13.81
CA LEU A 292 -8.85 -21.80 -12.38
C LEU A 292 -7.33 -21.78 -12.10
N GLY A 293 -6.82 -20.62 -11.69
CA GLY A 293 -5.38 -20.39 -11.47
C GLY A 293 -4.55 -20.13 -12.73
N ALA A 294 -5.18 -19.97 -13.90
CA ALA A 294 -4.52 -19.62 -15.16
C ALA A 294 -4.57 -18.12 -15.43
N HIS A 295 -3.56 -17.62 -16.16
CA HIS A 295 -3.34 -16.21 -16.47
C HIS A 295 -3.04 -16.01 -17.97
N PRO A 296 -3.87 -16.52 -18.91
CA PRO A 296 -3.61 -16.43 -20.35
C PRO A 296 -3.57 -15.00 -20.89
N TRP A 297 -4.12 -14.06 -20.13
CA TRP A 297 -4.22 -12.66 -20.51
C TRP A 297 -3.06 -11.82 -19.99
N GLU A 298 -2.25 -12.31 -19.04
CA GLU A 298 -1.09 -11.58 -18.51
C GLU A 298 0.07 -11.62 -19.51
N ILE A 299 0.03 -10.72 -20.48
CA ILE A 299 1.00 -10.62 -21.59
C ILE A 299 2.35 -10.04 -21.16
N CYS A 300 2.42 -9.39 -20.00
CA CYS A 300 3.66 -9.03 -19.34
C CYS A 300 3.61 -9.47 -17.88
N ARG A 301 4.43 -10.47 -17.53
CA ARG A 301 4.50 -11.00 -16.17
C ARG A 301 4.80 -9.91 -15.13
N GLY A 302 4.12 -9.98 -14.00
CA GLY A 302 4.31 -9.09 -12.86
C GLY A 302 3.63 -9.63 -11.61
N GLY A 303 3.72 -8.88 -10.52
CA GLY A 303 2.89 -9.15 -9.35
C GLY A 303 1.44 -8.73 -9.59
N ASN A 304 0.59 -8.92 -8.59
CA ASN A 304 -0.85 -8.60 -8.68
C ASN A 304 -1.16 -7.15 -9.12
N SER A 305 -0.21 -6.22 -8.95
CA SER A 305 -0.34 -4.79 -9.31
C SER A 305 0.67 -4.30 -10.36
N THR A 306 1.46 -5.18 -10.98
CA THR A 306 2.56 -4.78 -11.90
C THR A 306 2.64 -5.59 -13.19
N HIS A 307 1.64 -6.41 -13.47
CA HIS A 307 1.49 -7.09 -14.76
C HIS A 307 0.75 -6.18 -15.77
N ILE A 308 0.87 -6.50 -17.06
CA ILE A 308 0.00 -5.94 -18.11
C ILE A 308 -0.85 -7.10 -18.62
N SER A 309 -2.16 -6.90 -18.63
CA SER A 309 -3.12 -7.87 -19.12
C SER A 309 -3.80 -7.39 -20.40
N LEU A 310 -3.93 -8.28 -21.37
CA LEU A 310 -4.73 -8.09 -22.58
C LEU A 310 -5.84 -9.14 -22.59
N TYR A 311 -6.97 -8.79 -21.99
CA TYR A 311 -8.13 -9.67 -21.94
C TYR A 311 -8.81 -9.74 -23.31
N VAL A 312 -9.47 -10.86 -23.57
CA VAL A 312 -10.38 -11.02 -24.69
C VAL A 312 -11.80 -11.14 -24.16
N LEU A 313 -12.69 -10.25 -24.61
CA LEU A 313 -14.08 -10.20 -24.19
C LEU A 313 -14.99 -10.60 -25.36
N ASN A 314 -15.98 -11.46 -25.08
CA ASN A 314 -17.04 -11.78 -26.03
C ASN A 314 -18.27 -10.90 -25.74
N LYS A 315 -18.64 -10.04 -26.70
CA LYS A 315 -19.84 -9.18 -26.66
C LYS A 315 -20.82 -9.68 -27.72
N ASN A 316 -21.77 -10.53 -27.32
CA ASN A 316 -22.84 -11.09 -28.18
C ASN A 316 -22.31 -11.79 -29.44
N GLY A 317 -21.31 -12.66 -29.29
CA GLY A 317 -20.73 -13.42 -30.40
C GLY A 317 -19.66 -12.66 -31.21
N LYS A 318 -19.41 -11.39 -30.88
CA LYS A 318 -18.29 -10.61 -31.40
C LYS A 318 -17.23 -10.39 -30.32
N TRP A 319 -16.05 -9.94 -30.71
CA TRP A 319 -14.90 -9.87 -29.80
C TRP A 319 -14.28 -8.49 -29.74
N ILE A 320 -13.70 -8.19 -28.58
CA ILE A 320 -12.93 -6.98 -28.29
C ILE A 320 -11.81 -7.30 -27.31
N PHE A 321 -10.73 -6.55 -27.36
CA PHE A 321 -9.66 -6.62 -26.37
C PHE A 321 -9.92 -5.65 -25.21
N ASP A 322 -9.46 -5.99 -24.01
CA ASP A 322 -9.46 -5.09 -22.85
C ASP A 322 -8.04 -5.05 -22.27
N LEU A 323 -7.37 -3.92 -22.45
CA LEU A 323 -5.99 -3.69 -22.04
C LEU A 323 -5.97 -3.08 -20.64
N ALA A 324 -5.30 -3.75 -19.70
CA ALA A 324 -5.14 -3.30 -18.32
C ALA A 324 -3.64 -3.21 -17.95
N GLY A 325 -3.23 -2.08 -17.39
CA GLY A 325 -1.82 -1.81 -17.05
C GLY A 325 -1.57 -0.42 -16.47
N SER A 326 -2.43 0.04 -15.56
CA SER A 326 -2.39 1.40 -14.99
C SER A 326 -1.31 1.63 -13.91
N SER A 327 -0.53 0.61 -13.58
CA SER A 327 0.56 0.71 -12.60
C SER A 327 1.64 1.70 -13.06
N ILE A 328 2.11 2.59 -12.17
CA ILE A 328 3.14 3.60 -12.51
C ILE A 328 4.41 2.98 -13.11
N VAL A 329 4.76 1.75 -12.74
CA VAL A 329 5.93 1.03 -13.28
C VAL A 329 5.70 0.36 -14.64
N ARG A 330 4.47 0.33 -15.14
CA ARG A 330 4.05 -0.30 -16.42
C ARG A 330 3.29 0.64 -17.36
N VAL A 331 2.90 1.81 -16.87
CA VAL A 331 2.00 2.73 -17.60
C VAL A 331 2.61 3.16 -18.92
N GLU A 332 3.93 3.35 -18.96
CA GLU A 332 4.62 3.70 -20.20
C GLU A 332 4.48 2.62 -21.26
N GLU A 333 4.71 1.36 -20.90
CA GLU A 333 4.56 0.27 -21.85
C GLU A 333 3.12 0.08 -22.30
N THR A 334 2.18 0.23 -21.36
CA THR A 334 0.74 0.15 -21.62
C THR A 334 0.29 1.24 -22.59
N VAL A 335 0.76 2.48 -22.43
CA VAL A 335 0.46 3.58 -23.36
C VAL A 335 1.00 3.29 -24.76
N ARG A 336 2.23 2.78 -24.88
CA ARG A 336 2.78 2.40 -26.20
C ARG A 336 1.96 1.29 -26.86
N MET A 337 1.48 0.32 -26.08
CA MET A 337 0.57 -0.72 -26.60
C MET A 337 -0.76 -0.13 -27.05
N ALA A 338 -1.39 0.72 -26.23
CA ALA A 338 -2.67 1.35 -26.54
C ALA A 338 -2.58 2.19 -27.84
N VAL A 339 -1.55 3.02 -27.97
CA VAL A 339 -1.33 3.82 -29.19
C VAL A 339 -1.12 2.91 -30.40
N ALA A 340 -0.31 1.85 -30.28
CA ALA A 340 -0.09 0.92 -31.38
C ALA A 340 -1.37 0.16 -31.78
N PHE A 341 -2.22 -0.21 -30.83
CA PHE A 341 -3.51 -0.86 -31.12
C PHE A 341 -4.46 0.09 -31.85
N TYR A 342 -4.51 1.34 -31.40
CA TYR A 342 -5.26 2.41 -32.07
C TYR A 342 -4.79 2.63 -33.52
N GLU A 343 -3.48 2.77 -33.74
CA GLU A 343 -2.90 2.97 -35.08
C GLU A 343 -3.09 1.77 -36.02
N ASN A 344 -3.32 0.56 -35.48
CA ASN A 344 -3.59 -0.66 -36.24
C ASN A 344 -5.10 -0.99 -36.32
N GLU A 345 -5.98 -0.06 -35.93
CA GLU A 345 -7.44 -0.22 -35.96
C GLU A 345 -7.93 -1.47 -35.19
N ILE A 346 -7.20 -1.87 -34.15
CA ILE A 346 -7.56 -3.01 -33.31
C ILE A 346 -8.68 -2.56 -32.37
N PRO A 347 -9.82 -3.24 -32.29
CA PRO A 347 -10.87 -2.86 -31.35
C PRO A 347 -10.48 -3.26 -29.92
N PHE A 348 -10.29 -2.25 -29.06
CA PHE A 348 -9.96 -2.46 -27.66
C PHE A 348 -10.59 -1.41 -26.74
N GLU A 349 -10.74 -1.77 -25.47
CA GLU A 349 -10.96 -0.87 -24.35
C GLU A 349 -9.66 -0.75 -23.55
N LEU A 350 -9.34 0.46 -23.07
CA LEU A 350 -8.25 0.68 -22.12
C LEU A 350 -8.85 0.84 -20.72
N ARG A 351 -8.54 -0.09 -19.82
CA ARG A 351 -8.96 0.00 -18.41
C ARG A 351 -8.26 1.19 -17.75
N ASP A 352 -9.01 1.94 -16.95
CA ASP A 352 -8.55 3.17 -16.28
C ASP A 352 -8.04 4.23 -17.27
N ALA A 353 -8.61 4.30 -18.49
CA ALA A 353 -8.13 5.18 -19.56
C ALA A 353 -7.97 6.65 -19.13
N ASP A 354 -8.97 7.20 -18.45
CA ASP A 354 -8.94 8.59 -18.01
C ASP A 354 -7.91 8.81 -16.89
N GLU A 355 -7.76 7.84 -15.99
CA GLU A 355 -6.75 7.84 -14.94
C GLU A 355 -5.33 7.77 -15.53
N ILE A 356 -5.11 6.92 -16.53
CA ILE A 356 -3.83 6.79 -17.24
C ILE A 356 -3.49 8.12 -17.94
N VAL A 357 -4.45 8.75 -18.63
CA VAL A 357 -4.24 10.06 -19.27
C VAL A 357 -3.84 11.11 -18.23
N ARG A 358 -4.53 11.18 -17.08
CA ARG A 358 -4.17 12.11 -15.99
C ARG A 358 -2.79 11.78 -15.40
N MET A 359 -2.45 10.50 -15.27
CA MET A 359 -1.14 10.06 -14.76
C MET A 359 0.01 10.48 -15.67
N VAL A 360 -0.07 10.20 -16.97
CA VAL A 360 1.03 10.51 -17.90
C VAL A 360 1.16 12.00 -18.21
N THR A 361 0.14 12.80 -17.91
CA THR A 361 0.16 14.27 -18.00
C THR A 361 0.53 14.95 -16.67
N GLY A 362 0.60 14.19 -15.56
CA GLY A 362 0.88 14.73 -14.22
C GLY A 362 -0.29 15.52 -13.62
N GLU A 363 -1.50 15.33 -14.16
CA GLU A 363 -2.74 15.97 -13.71
C GLU A 363 -3.43 15.20 -12.59
N ASP A 364 -3.06 13.94 -12.37
CA ASP A 364 -3.54 13.12 -11.26
C ASP A 364 -2.88 13.48 -9.92
N PHE A 365 -3.38 12.80 -8.88
CA PHE A 365 -2.84 12.85 -7.54
C PHE A 365 -2.20 11.52 -7.16
N ILE A 366 -1.07 11.60 -6.48
CA ILE A 366 -0.47 10.48 -5.75
C ILE A 366 -1.01 10.52 -4.32
N GLY A 367 -1.62 9.43 -3.86
CA GLY A 367 -2.10 9.30 -2.49
C GLY A 367 -0.95 9.07 -1.52
N ILE A 368 -0.84 9.89 -0.49
CA ILE A 368 0.13 9.74 0.59
C ILE A 368 -0.56 9.00 1.73
N VAL A 369 -0.05 7.83 2.08
CA VAL A 369 -0.58 7.00 3.17
C VAL A 369 0.40 6.88 4.34
N PRO A 370 -0.09 6.69 5.57
CA PRO A 370 0.75 6.53 6.75
C PRO A 370 1.81 5.45 6.57
N ASN A 371 2.99 5.59 7.20
CA ASN A 371 4.08 4.61 7.07
C ASN A 371 3.77 3.21 7.63
N THR A 372 2.67 3.05 8.37
CA THR A 372 2.14 1.75 8.82
C THR A 372 1.23 1.09 7.78
N VAL A 373 0.90 1.78 6.68
CA VAL A 373 0.05 1.29 5.60
C VAL A 373 0.92 1.01 4.39
N PHE A 374 0.82 -0.21 3.87
CA PHE A 374 1.48 -0.58 2.62
C PHE A 374 0.83 0.19 1.46
N PRO A 375 1.58 0.92 0.62
CA PRO A 375 1.04 1.87 -0.36
C PRO A 375 0.56 1.16 -1.65
N ARG A 376 -0.34 0.20 -1.49
CA ARG A 376 -1.02 -0.54 -2.57
C ARG A 376 -2.45 -0.83 -2.16
N TYR A 377 -3.36 -0.73 -3.13
CA TYR A 377 -4.80 -0.98 -2.91
C TYR A 377 -5.45 -0.06 -1.86
N CYS A 378 -4.95 1.18 -1.73
CA CYS A 378 -5.40 2.13 -0.72
C CYS A 378 -6.60 2.99 -1.17
N HIS A 379 -7.29 2.64 -2.25
CA HIS A 379 -8.37 3.45 -2.85
C HIS A 379 -9.45 3.84 -1.83
N SER A 380 -9.81 2.93 -0.91
CA SER A 380 -10.83 3.16 0.11
C SER A 380 -10.43 4.18 1.18
N LEU A 381 -9.15 4.55 1.27
CA LEU A 381 -8.66 5.57 2.22
C LEU A 381 -8.85 7.00 1.71
N PHE A 382 -9.27 7.16 0.45
CA PHE A 382 -9.40 8.46 -0.20
C PHE A 382 -10.82 8.69 -0.72
N PRO A 383 -11.30 9.94 -0.78
CA PRO A 383 -12.57 10.25 -1.43
C PRO A 383 -12.56 9.84 -2.91
N GLU A 384 -13.61 9.18 -3.37
CA GLU A 384 -13.73 8.70 -4.76
C GLU A 384 -13.52 9.82 -5.80
N LYS A 385 -13.99 11.04 -5.50
CA LYS A 385 -13.82 12.23 -6.33
C LYS A 385 -12.36 12.60 -6.64
N ASP A 386 -11.41 12.12 -5.85
CA ASP A 386 -9.99 12.41 -6.02
C ASP A 386 -9.31 11.45 -7.00
N GLN A 387 -9.99 10.34 -7.36
CA GLN A 387 -9.62 9.41 -8.43
C GLN A 387 -8.14 8.96 -8.36
N ILE A 388 -7.66 8.65 -7.16
CA ILE A 388 -6.28 8.26 -6.87
C ILE A 388 -6.10 6.77 -7.15
N ILE A 389 -5.16 6.44 -8.04
CA ILE A 389 -4.81 5.05 -8.39
C ILE A 389 -3.34 4.69 -8.10
N ASP A 390 -2.57 5.63 -7.56
CA ASP A 390 -1.16 5.44 -7.20
C ASP A 390 -0.90 6.01 -5.81
N PHE A 391 -0.04 5.34 -5.05
CA PHE A 391 0.13 5.60 -3.63
C PHE A 391 1.60 5.55 -3.23
N MET A 392 1.96 6.34 -2.21
CA MET A 392 3.28 6.36 -1.62
C MET A 392 3.23 6.56 -0.10
N ASN A 393 4.30 6.15 0.58
CA ASN A 393 4.60 6.66 1.91
C ASN A 393 5.50 7.89 1.77
N LEU A 394 5.45 8.79 2.76
CA LEU A 394 6.23 10.04 2.74
C LEU A 394 7.75 9.81 2.84
N GLY A 395 8.17 8.70 3.46
CA GLY A 395 9.58 8.40 3.72
C GLY A 395 10.17 9.19 4.89
N SER A 396 11.50 9.27 4.95
CA SER A 396 12.27 9.91 6.02
C SER A 396 13.38 10.85 5.51
N ASP A 397 13.40 11.15 4.22
CA ASP A 397 14.41 12.00 3.59
C ASP A 397 14.25 13.46 4.05
N LYS A 398 15.32 14.03 4.62
CA LYS A 398 15.30 15.35 5.27
C LYS A 398 15.14 16.51 4.28
N GLU A 399 15.42 16.30 2.99
CA GLU A 399 15.29 17.32 1.95
C GLU A 399 13.95 17.18 1.19
N ILE A 400 13.58 15.94 0.86
CA ILE A 400 12.37 15.65 0.06
C ILE A 400 11.10 15.82 0.90
N VAL A 401 11.09 15.33 2.15
CA VAL A 401 9.88 15.30 2.98
C VAL A 401 9.31 16.70 3.21
N PRO A 402 10.09 17.73 3.62
CA PRO A 402 9.56 19.08 3.78
C PRO A 402 8.93 19.65 2.50
N ALA A 403 9.57 19.43 1.34
CA ALA A 403 9.07 19.90 0.05
C ALA A 403 7.75 19.22 -0.35
N VAL A 404 7.62 17.91 -0.10
CA VAL A 404 6.37 17.18 -0.34
C VAL A 404 5.28 17.68 0.61
N VAL A 405 5.60 17.88 1.89
CA VAL A 405 4.65 18.38 2.90
C VAL A 405 4.08 19.74 2.51
N GLU A 406 4.93 20.64 2.01
CA GLU A 406 4.54 21.99 1.59
C GLU A 406 3.58 21.98 0.39
N LYS A 407 3.82 21.12 -0.60
CA LYS A 407 2.99 21.05 -1.82
C LYS A 407 1.77 20.12 -1.69
N ALA A 408 1.76 19.22 -0.71
CA ALA A 408 0.68 18.26 -0.52
C ALA A 408 -0.58 18.90 0.09
N GLN A 409 -1.73 18.34 -0.27
CA GLN A 409 -3.01 18.59 0.39
C GLN A 409 -3.26 17.48 1.41
N TRP A 410 -3.44 17.86 2.67
CA TRP A 410 -3.59 16.90 3.77
C TRP A 410 -5.06 16.79 4.18
N TYR A 411 -5.53 15.56 4.35
CA TYR A 411 -6.88 15.31 4.85
C TYR A 411 -6.94 15.61 6.36
N PRO A 412 -8.09 16.12 6.86
CA PRO A 412 -8.27 16.31 8.29
C PRO A 412 -8.16 14.97 9.02
N LEU A 413 -7.59 14.99 10.23
CA LEU A 413 -7.61 13.82 11.09
C LEU A 413 -9.03 13.53 11.56
N GLU A 414 -9.35 12.24 11.69
CA GLU A 414 -10.56 11.84 12.38
C GLU A 414 -10.52 12.32 13.82
N ARG A 415 -11.64 12.90 14.26
CA ARG A 415 -11.74 13.50 15.57
C ARG A 415 -11.98 12.41 16.61
N ILE A 416 -11.17 12.41 17.65
CA ILE A 416 -11.32 11.51 18.80
C ILE A 416 -12.36 12.14 19.74
N GLU A 417 -13.45 11.42 19.97
CA GLU A 417 -14.59 11.87 20.76
C GLU A 417 -14.83 10.96 21.96
N ILE A 418 -15.53 11.48 22.96
CA ILE A 418 -16.06 10.67 24.06
C ILE A 418 -17.33 9.97 23.56
N GLY A 419 -17.42 8.66 23.77
CA GLY A 419 -18.61 7.87 23.50
C GLY A 419 -19.75 8.28 24.45
N SER A 420 -20.97 8.30 23.91
CA SER A 420 -22.20 8.56 24.66
C SER A 420 -22.54 7.45 25.64
#